data_AF-A0A3N1CSC3-F1
#
_entry.id   AF-A0A3N1CSC3-F1
#
_cell.length_a   1.000
_cell.length_b   1.000
_cell.length_c   1.000
_cell.angle_alpha   90.00
_cell.angle_beta   90.00
_cell.angle_gamma   90.00
#
_symmetry.space_group_name_H-M   'P 1'
#
loop_
_entity.id
_entity.type
_entity.pdbx_description
1 polymer ?
#
loop_
_entity_poly.entity_id
_entity_poly.type
_entity_poly.pdbx_seq_one_letter_code
_entity_poly.pdbx_strand_id
1 'polypeptide(L)'
;MWDVLRQDDNGNQVRVARHQTRVSALAQVLTFESGVPHKQMYWVDGPDEPQLATNRDLYLHLLRIGRDARAASWSLSALLRSLWKVGSSLRHEHGLEADQVGALFTAAAGSPPPPFDPAWSAKDLSLAGDPFTQSDWEKVLLSQIADLEDFVTTPARHVDGVAPAPRPEGSGPRATPARWRNFDPAAYLECAVAGTFGGWDVADGSRVPRDGGPSASPERELGEVPWLELSRLLVCGQLFA
;
A
#
# COMPACT_ATOMS: atom_id res chain seq x y z
N MET A 1 19.86 5.74 14.76
CA MET A 1 20.25 6.14 13.39
C MET A 1 20.51 4.86 12.62
N TRP A 2 20.04 4.80 11.38
CA TRP A 2 19.94 3.59 10.57
C TRP A 2 20.77 3.74 9.29
N ASP A 3 21.65 2.78 9.02
CA ASP A 3 22.51 2.78 7.85
C ASP A 3 21.92 1.82 6.80
N VAL A 4 21.96 2.21 5.52
CA VAL A 4 21.63 1.32 4.40
C VAL A 4 22.94 0.82 3.82
N LEU A 5 23.12 -0.49 3.81
CA LEU A 5 24.31 -1.17 3.34
C LEU A 5 24.01 -1.86 2.01
N ARG A 6 25.03 -1.94 1.15
CA ARG A 6 25.01 -2.68 -0.11
C ARG A 6 26.18 -3.64 -0.13
N GLN A 7 25.95 -4.87 -0.55
CA GLN A 7 27.01 -5.80 -0.94
C GLN A 7 27.06 -5.90 -2.48
N ASP A 8 28.25 -5.68 -3.05
CA ASP A 8 28.49 -5.89 -4.48
C ASP A 8 28.84 -7.35 -4.82
N ASP A 9 28.97 -7.64 -6.11
CA ASP A 9 29.27 -8.97 -6.63
C ASP A 9 30.66 -9.51 -6.20
N ASN A 10 31.55 -8.64 -5.72
CA ASN A 10 32.86 -8.99 -5.19
C ASN A 10 32.82 -9.22 -3.65
N GLY A 11 31.64 -9.11 -3.04
CA GLY A 11 31.44 -9.24 -1.61
C GLY A 11 31.75 -7.97 -0.81
N ASN A 12 32.11 -6.86 -1.46
CA ASN A 12 32.43 -5.61 -0.76
C ASN A 12 31.16 -5.01 -0.18
N GLN A 13 31.20 -4.70 1.12
CA GLN A 13 30.13 -4.03 1.81
C GLN A 13 30.40 -2.53 1.87
N VAL A 14 29.44 -1.74 1.41
CA VAL A 14 29.53 -0.28 1.38
C VAL A 14 28.26 0.32 1.94
N ARG A 15 28.40 1.28 2.86
CA ARG A 15 27.27 2.11 3.28
C ARG A 15 26.88 3.08 2.17
N VAL A 16 25.64 3.01 1.73
CA VAL A 16 25.12 3.82 0.62
C VAL A 16 24.23 4.98 1.11
N ALA A 17 23.62 4.86 2.28
CA ALA A 17 22.79 5.93 2.85
C ALA A 17 22.71 5.83 4.38
N ARG A 18 22.18 6.89 4.99
CA ARG A 18 21.94 6.99 6.44
C ARG A 18 20.64 7.74 6.70
N HIS A 19 19.80 7.18 7.56
CA HIS A 19 18.45 7.68 7.85
C HIS A 19 18.22 7.81 9.36
N GLN A 20 17.31 8.72 9.72
CA GLN A 20 16.91 8.91 11.11
C GLN A 20 15.98 7.78 11.61
N THR A 21 15.21 7.19 10.70
CA THR A 21 14.14 6.22 10.98
C THR A 21 14.37 4.91 10.25
N ARG A 22 13.99 3.77 10.86
CA ARG A 22 14.01 2.44 10.24
C ARG A 22 13.15 2.41 8.99
N VAL A 23 11.94 2.96 9.08
CA VAL A 23 10.96 3.02 7.98
C VAL A 23 11.57 3.69 6.74
N SER A 24 12.24 4.83 6.88
CA SER A 24 12.92 5.49 5.75
C SER A 24 14.09 4.69 5.19
N ALA A 25 14.86 3.99 6.04
CA ALA A 25 15.96 3.14 5.58
C ALA A 25 15.43 1.91 4.80
N LEU A 26 14.39 1.25 5.32
CA LEU A 26 13.70 0.15 4.64
C LEU A 26 13.06 0.61 3.32
N ALA A 27 12.44 1.80 3.31
CA ALA A 27 11.86 2.36 2.09
C ALA A 27 12.92 2.60 1.01
N GLN A 28 14.12 3.04 1.39
CA GLN A 28 15.25 3.19 0.48
C GLN A 28 15.72 1.85 -0.09
N VAL A 29 15.79 0.79 0.75
CA VAL A 29 16.10 -0.57 0.29
C VAL A 29 15.06 -1.06 -0.71
N LEU A 30 13.77 -0.95 -0.39
CA LEU A 30 12.68 -1.34 -1.29
C LEU A 30 12.74 -0.57 -2.63
N THR A 31 13.11 0.71 -2.58
CA THR A 31 13.29 1.52 -3.80
C THR A 31 14.43 0.99 -4.67
N PHE A 32 15.57 0.62 -4.08
CA PHE A 32 16.69 0.02 -4.81
C PHE A 32 16.31 -1.34 -5.43
N GLU A 33 15.68 -2.22 -4.65
CA GLU A 33 15.31 -3.58 -5.06
C GLU A 33 14.16 -3.60 -6.10
N SER A 34 13.36 -2.54 -6.18
CA SER A 34 12.28 -2.39 -7.17
C SER A 34 12.75 -1.98 -8.58
N GLY A 35 14.07 -1.78 -8.74
CA GLY A 35 14.70 -1.31 -9.97
C GLY A 35 14.99 -2.42 -10.99
N VAL A 36 16.03 -2.21 -11.79
CA VAL A 36 16.52 -3.21 -12.75
C VAL A 36 17.07 -4.41 -11.97
N PRO A 37 16.76 -5.65 -12.37
CA PRO A 37 17.31 -6.84 -11.73
C PRO A 37 18.84 -6.76 -11.62
N HIS A 38 19.34 -6.90 -10.40
CA HIS A 38 20.77 -6.87 -10.08
C HIS A 38 21.13 -7.98 -9.09
N LYS A 39 22.41 -8.30 -9.00
CA LYS A 39 22.95 -9.26 -8.02
C LYS A 39 23.36 -8.62 -6.69
N GLN A 40 23.29 -7.28 -6.62
CA GLN A 40 23.56 -6.53 -5.41
C GLN A 40 22.49 -6.84 -4.36
N MET A 41 22.92 -6.93 -3.11
CA MET A 41 22.01 -7.08 -1.97
C MET A 41 22.03 -5.80 -1.14
N TYR A 42 20.85 -5.35 -0.74
CA TYR A 42 20.69 -4.19 0.14
C TYR A 42 20.05 -4.61 1.47
N TRP A 43 20.53 -4.07 2.58
CA TRP A 43 19.92 -4.28 3.90
C TRP A 43 20.08 -3.06 4.80
N VAL A 44 19.32 -3.06 5.88
CA VAL A 44 19.34 -2.01 6.90
C VAL A 44 20.13 -2.51 8.11
N ASP A 45 21.00 -1.65 8.64
CA ASP A 45 21.73 -1.87 9.88
C ASP A 45 21.39 -0.77 10.90
N GLY A 46 21.08 -1.14 12.14
CA GLY A 46 20.66 -0.22 13.19
C GLY A 46 20.03 -0.92 14.41
N PRO A 47 19.45 -0.17 15.35
CA PRO A 47 18.90 -0.71 16.61
C PRO A 47 17.71 -1.65 16.40
N ASP A 48 17.51 -2.70 17.19
CA ASP A 48 16.44 -3.69 16.93
C ASP A 48 15.00 -3.23 17.24
N GLU A 49 14.81 -1.99 17.74
CA GLU A 49 13.51 -1.51 18.19
C GLU A 49 12.59 -1.12 17.01
N PRO A 50 11.35 -1.66 16.95
CA PRO A 50 10.38 -1.28 15.93
C PRO A 50 9.93 0.17 16.13
N GLN A 51 9.75 0.90 15.04
CA GLN A 51 9.30 2.30 15.10
C GLN A 51 7.78 2.43 15.01
N LEU A 52 7.14 1.56 14.23
CA LEU A 52 5.69 1.40 14.18
C LEU A 52 5.32 0.20 15.04
N ALA A 53 5.19 0.39 16.35
CA ALA A 53 4.92 -0.70 17.30
C ALA A 53 3.43 -1.03 17.41
N THR A 54 2.56 -0.07 17.08
CA THR A 54 1.11 -0.18 17.24
C THR A 54 0.35 0.05 15.95
N ASN A 55 -0.91 -0.38 15.93
CA ASN A 55 -1.84 -0.01 14.85
C ASN A 55 -2.05 1.51 14.74
N ARG A 56 -1.93 2.27 15.84
CA ARG A 56 -2.01 3.73 15.84
C ARG A 56 -0.81 4.37 15.15
N ASP A 57 0.39 3.85 15.37
CA ASP A 57 1.59 4.33 14.67
C ASP A 57 1.45 4.12 13.15
N LEU A 58 1.02 2.93 12.74
CA LEU A 58 0.77 2.65 11.32
C LEU A 58 -0.36 3.53 10.75
N TYR A 59 -1.43 3.76 11.52
CA TYR A 59 -2.53 4.66 11.16
C TYR A 59 -2.02 6.06 10.84
N LEU A 60 -1.31 6.68 11.78
CA LEU A 60 -0.78 8.04 11.63
C LEU A 60 0.24 8.14 10.49
N HIS A 61 1.06 7.11 10.30
CA HIS A 61 2.04 7.05 9.23
C HIS A 61 1.37 7.01 7.84
N LEU A 62 0.40 6.10 7.62
CA LEU A 62 -0.31 6.01 6.34
C LEU A 62 -1.20 7.23 6.09
N LEU A 63 -1.78 7.82 7.13
CA LEU A 63 -2.54 9.06 7.03
C LEU A 63 -1.67 10.22 6.51
N ARG A 64 -0.43 10.33 7.02
CA ARG A 64 0.55 11.31 6.53
C ARG A 64 0.89 11.06 5.06
N ILE A 65 1.21 9.83 4.68
CA ILE A 65 1.52 9.47 3.30
C ILE A 65 0.37 9.85 2.36
N GLY A 66 -0.87 9.55 2.75
CA GLY A 66 -2.05 9.90 1.96
C GLY A 66 -2.20 11.40 1.75
N ARG A 67 -2.00 12.20 2.81
CA ARG A 67 -2.02 13.67 2.75
C ARG A 67 -0.91 14.21 1.86
N ASP A 68 0.31 13.69 1.99
CA ASP A 68 1.47 14.11 1.20
C ASP A 68 1.28 13.77 -0.29
N ALA A 69 0.77 12.57 -0.61
CA ALA A 69 0.44 12.17 -1.99
C ALA A 69 -0.66 13.06 -2.59
N ARG A 70 -1.71 13.37 -1.84
CA ARG A 70 -2.77 14.30 -2.28
C ARG A 70 -2.20 15.70 -2.52
N ALA A 71 -1.36 16.21 -1.62
CA ALA A 71 -0.71 17.52 -1.76
C ALA A 71 0.22 17.58 -2.98
N ALA A 72 0.91 16.48 -3.28
CA ALA A 72 1.71 16.31 -4.49
C ALA A 72 0.87 16.06 -5.76
N SER A 73 -0.47 16.12 -5.67
CA SER A 73 -1.40 15.87 -6.78
C SER A 73 -1.26 14.49 -7.43
N TRP A 74 -0.87 13.49 -6.66
CA TRP A 74 -0.86 12.11 -7.13
C TRP A 74 -2.30 11.60 -7.29
N SER A 75 -2.57 10.92 -8.41
CA SER A 75 -3.77 10.11 -8.52
C SER A 75 -3.63 8.84 -7.68
N LEU A 76 -4.74 8.25 -7.26
CA LEU A 76 -4.72 6.94 -6.61
C LEU A 76 -4.10 5.87 -7.52
N SER A 77 -4.41 5.89 -8.82
CA SER A 77 -3.79 4.97 -9.81
C SER A 77 -2.26 5.12 -9.84
N ALA A 78 -1.72 6.34 -9.77
CA ALA A 78 -0.28 6.55 -9.68
C ALA A 78 0.31 5.92 -8.41
N LEU A 79 -0.29 6.20 -7.25
CA LEU A 79 0.18 5.60 -5.98
C LEU A 79 0.14 4.07 -6.02
N LEU A 80 -0.96 3.46 -6.48
CA LEU A 80 -1.10 2.01 -6.54
C LEU A 80 -0.13 1.36 -7.54
N ARG A 81 0.17 2.01 -8.68
CA ARG A 81 1.20 1.54 -9.62
C ARG A 81 2.60 1.60 -9.02
N SER A 82 2.93 2.65 -8.27
CA SER A 82 4.19 2.70 -7.52
C SER A 82 4.24 1.62 -6.45
N LEU A 83 3.13 1.38 -5.74
CA LEU A 83 3.01 0.32 -4.75
C LEU A 83 3.23 -1.07 -5.36
N TRP A 84 2.66 -1.32 -6.54
CA TRP A 84 2.85 -2.57 -7.28
C TRP A 84 4.33 -2.79 -7.62
N LYS A 85 4.98 -1.77 -8.18
CA LYS A 85 6.40 -1.81 -8.54
C LYS A 85 7.28 -2.11 -7.32
N VAL A 86 7.05 -1.42 -6.21
CA VAL A 86 7.88 -1.58 -5.00
C VAL A 86 7.59 -2.93 -4.32
N GLY A 87 6.32 -3.37 -4.30
CA GLY A 87 5.92 -4.62 -3.66
C GLY A 87 6.50 -5.88 -4.31
N SER A 88 7.00 -5.83 -5.54
CA SER A 88 7.56 -7.01 -6.22
C SER A 88 8.85 -7.54 -5.56
N SER A 89 9.58 -6.69 -4.83
CA SER A 89 10.79 -7.14 -4.11
C SER A 89 10.46 -8.06 -2.93
N LEU A 90 9.21 -8.04 -2.44
CA LEU A 90 8.75 -8.78 -1.26
C LEU A 90 8.16 -10.16 -1.59
N ARG A 91 8.35 -10.67 -2.81
CA ARG A 91 7.73 -11.93 -3.30
C ARG A 91 8.04 -13.18 -2.46
N HIS A 92 9.13 -13.15 -1.69
CA HIS A 92 9.60 -14.27 -0.87
C HIS A 92 9.24 -14.12 0.61
N GLU A 93 8.62 -13.00 0.99
CA GLU A 93 8.19 -12.77 2.37
C GLU A 93 6.86 -13.49 2.64
N HIS A 94 6.72 -14.04 3.85
CA HIS A 94 5.48 -14.69 4.29
C HIS A 94 4.48 -13.70 4.92
N GLY A 95 4.99 -12.58 5.41
CA GLY A 95 4.27 -11.48 6.02
C GLY A 95 5.23 -10.31 6.23
N LEU A 96 4.72 -9.16 6.65
CA LEU A 96 5.52 -7.95 6.83
C LEU A 96 5.38 -7.42 8.26
N GLU A 97 6.47 -7.07 8.91
CA GLU A 97 6.42 -6.24 10.13
C GLU A 97 5.76 -4.88 9.83
N ALA A 98 5.16 -4.27 10.85
CA ALA A 98 4.53 -2.94 10.71
C ALA A 98 5.47 -1.88 10.10
N ASP A 99 6.77 -1.88 10.45
CA ASP A 99 7.79 -1.02 9.85
C ASP A 99 7.99 -1.29 8.35
N GLN A 100 7.95 -2.55 7.93
CA GLN A 100 8.03 -2.93 6.51
C GLN A 100 6.77 -2.51 5.75
N VAL A 101 5.58 -2.61 6.36
CA VAL A 101 4.34 -2.06 5.78
C VAL A 101 4.46 -0.55 5.62
N GLY A 102 4.86 0.18 6.66
CA GLY A 102 5.09 1.62 6.58
C GLY A 102 6.13 1.99 5.52
N ALA A 103 7.21 1.20 5.41
CA ALA A 103 8.27 1.40 4.42
C ALA A 103 7.78 1.16 2.99
N LEU A 104 6.95 0.13 2.76
CA LEU A 104 6.37 -0.17 1.47
C LEU A 104 5.54 1.01 0.93
N PHE A 105 4.67 1.58 1.76
CA PHE A 105 3.88 2.76 1.36
C PHE A 105 4.74 4.04 1.23
N THR A 106 5.77 4.19 2.07
CA THR A 106 6.72 5.32 1.97
C THR A 106 7.49 5.27 0.66
N ALA A 107 8.02 4.09 0.31
CA ALA A 107 8.74 3.87 -0.94
C ALA A 107 7.82 4.06 -2.16
N ALA A 108 6.56 3.59 -2.09
CA ALA A 108 5.57 3.80 -3.14
C ALA A 108 5.32 5.30 -3.38
N ALA A 109 5.11 6.08 -2.32
CA ALA A 109 4.87 7.53 -2.41
C ALA A 109 6.12 8.33 -2.84
N GLY A 110 7.33 7.78 -2.68
CA GLY A 110 8.58 8.38 -3.13
C GLY A 110 9.05 7.93 -4.51
N SER A 111 8.44 6.89 -5.09
CA SER A 111 8.89 6.28 -6.35
C SER A 111 8.03 6.71 -7.54
N PRO A 112 8.65 7.08 -8.69
CA PRO A 112 7.88 7.38 -9.90
C PRO A 112 7.01 6.18 -10.31
N PRO A 113 5.71 6.39 -10.59
CA PRO A 113 4.82 5.31 -10.99
C PRO A 113 5.23 4.76 -12.36
N PRO A 114 5.35 3.42 -12.54
CA PRO A 114 5.50 2.84 -13.86
C PRO A 114 4.28 3.19 -14.72
N PRO A 115 4.38 3.28 -16.06
CA PRO A 115 3.22 3.48 -16.92
C PRO A 115 2.18 2.37 -16.69
N PHE A 116 0.90 2.68 -16.92
CA PHE A 116 -0.14 1.66 -16.92
C PHE A 116 0.10 0.67 -18.07
N ASP A 117 0.00 -0.63 -17.78
CA ASP A 117 0.05 -1.69 -18.77
C ASP A 117 -1.37 -2.14 -19.13
N PRO A 118 -1.85 -1.92 -20.37
CA PRO A 118 -3.16 -2.35 -20.82
C PRO A 118 -3.45 -3.85 -20.62
N ALA A 119 -2.43 -4.69 -20.58
CA ALA A 119 -2.60 -6.12 -20.31
C ALA A 119 -3.21 -6.38 -18.93
N TRP A 120 -3.04 -5.48 -17.96
CA TRP A 120 -3.63 -5.63 -16.63
C TRP A 120 -5.16 -5.62 -16.65
N SER A 121 -5.79 -4.83 -17.52
CA SER A 121 -7.26 -4.80 -17.62
C SER A 121 -7.84 -6.10 -18.19
N ALA A 122 -7.12 -6.80 -19.07
CA ALA A 122 -7.58 -8.05 -19.68
C ALA A 122 -7.15 -9.31 -18.91
N LYS A 123 -6.20 -9.18 -17.98
CA LYS A 123 -5.64 -10.32 -17.22
C LYS A 123 -6.69 -10.97 -16.31
N ASP A 124 -6.65 -12.29 -16.19
CA ASP A 124 -7.35 -13.02 -15.14
C ASP A 124 -6.67 -12.75 -13.78
N LEU A 125 -7.34 -11.95 -12.97
CA LEU A 125 -6.90 -11.58 -11.62
C LEU A 125 -7.76 -12.25 -10.56
N SER A 126 -8.53 -13.29 -10.90
CA SER A 126 -9.35 -14.01 -9.94
C SER A 126 -8.50 -14.72 -8.88
N LEU A 127 -9.08 -14.82 -7.68
CA LEU A 127 -8.55 -15.61 -6.58
C LEU A 127 -9.32 -16.92 -6.49
N ALA A 128 -8.59 -18.02 -6.27
CA ALA A 128 -9.20 -19.32 -6.00
C ALA A 128 -9.71 -19.45 -4.54
N GLY A 129 -9.33 -18.51 -3.67
CA GLY A 129 -9.66 -18.49 -2.25
C GLY A 129 -9.15 -17.20 -1.61
N ASP A 130 -8.93 -17.23 -0.30
CA ASP A 130 -8.37 -16.08 0.43
C ASP A 130 -6.92 -15.77 0.00
N PRO A 131 -6.52 -14.49 -0.08
CA PRO A 131 -5.21 -14.08 -0.57
C PRO A 131 -4.11 -14.22 0.49
N PHE A 132 -3.46 -15.38 0.55
CA PHE A 132 -2.43 -15.68 1.55
C PHE A 132 -0.99 -15.44 1.06
N THR A 133 -0.80 -15.12 -0.22
CA THR A 133 0.53 -14.92 -0.81
C THR A 133 0.71 -13.53 -1.38
N GLN A 134 1.97 -13.12 -1.59
CA GLN A 134 2.29 -11.87 -2.28
C GLN A 134 1.67 -11.82 -3.69
N SER A 135 1.61 -12.94 -4.40
CA SER A 135 1.00 -12.99 -5.74
C SER A 135 -0.53 -12.80 -5.69
N ASP A 136 -1.19 -13.29 -4.64
CA ASP A 136 -2.62 -13.03 -4.44
C ASP A 136 -2.88 -11.56 -4.10
N TRP A 137 -2.05 -10.98 -3.22
CA TRP A 137 -2.07 -9.54 -2.93
C TRP A 137 -1.83 -8.70 -4.20
N GLU A 138 -0.91 -9.11 -5.06
CA GLU A 138 -0.65 -8.46 -6.35
C GLU A 138 -1.89 -8.49 -7.24
N LYS A 139 -2.63 -9.60 -7.30
CA LYS A 139 -3.90 -9.67 -8.05
C LYS A 139 -4.96 -8.71 -7.51
N VAL A 140 -5.05 -8.56 -6.19
CA VAL A 140 -5.94 -7.57 -5.54
C VAL A 140 -5.55 -6.15 -5.96
N LEU A 141 -4.26 -5.82 -5.89
CA LEU A 141 -3.74 -4.50 -6.27
C LEU A 141 -3.94 -4.19 -7.76
N LEU A 142 -3.59 -5.12 -8.65
CA LEU A 142 -3.80 -4.98 -10.08
C LEU A 142 -5.27 -4.87 -10.45
N SER A 143 -6.16 -5.56 -9.72
CA SER A 143 -7.61 -5.43 -9.94
C SER A 143 -8.08 -4.01 -9.69
N GLN A 144 -7.54 -3.36 -8.66
CA GLN A 144 -7.87 -1.97 -8.35
C GLN A 144 -7.26 -0.97 -9.33
N ILE A 145 -6.02 -1.20 -9.77
CA ILE A 145 -5.38 -0.38 -10.81
C ILE A 145 -6.19 -0.45 -12.11
N ALA A 146 -6.62 -1.64 -12.52
CA ALA A 146 -7.44 -1.84 -13.71
C ALA A 146 -8.80 -1.15 -13.59
N ASP A 147 -9.50 -1.32 -12.45
CA ASP A 147 -10.78 -0.62 -12.21
C ASP A 147 -10.60 0.92 -12.29
N LEU A 148 -9.52 1.47 -11.74
CA LEU A 148 -9.25 2.92 -11.81
C LEU A 148 -9.01 3.41 -13.24
N GLU A 149 -8.35 2.62 -14.09
CA GLU A 149 -8.20 2.94 -15.51
C GLU A 149 -9.55 2.84 -16.26
N ASP A 150 -10.36 1.84 -15.92
CA ASP A 150 -11.71 1.68 -16.47
C ASP A 150 -12.59 2.92 -16.14
N PHE A 151 -12.43 3.53 -14.96
CA PHE A 151 -13.12 4.78 -14.62
C PHE A 151 -12.63 6.00 -15.41
N VAL A 152 -11.35 6.05 -15.78
CA VAL A 152 -10.81 7.14 -16.63
C VAL A 152 -11.41 7.06 -18.03
N THR A 153 -11.53 5.85 -18.58
CA THR A 153 -12.05 5.62 -19.94
C THR A 153 -13.58 5.62 -19.99
N THR A 154 -14.23 5.12 -18.94
CA THR A 154 -15.68 4.98 -18.83
C THR A 154 -16.16 5.50 -17.46
N PRO A 155 -16.29 6.82 -17.26
CA PRO A 155 -16.71 7.37 -15.97
C PRO A 155 -18.06 6.82 -15.50
N ALA A 156 -18.13 6.35 -14.26
CA ALA A 156 -19.39 5.87 -13.67
C ALA A 156 -20.06 6.92 -12.76
N ARG A 157 -21.39 6.86 -12.70
CA ARG A 157 -22.17 7.70 -11.80
C ARG A 157 -22.02 7.22 -10.35
N HIS A 158 -21.90 8.18 -9.43
CA HIS A 158 -21.92 7.92 -8.00
C HIS A 158 -23.36 7.94 -7.46
N VAL A 159 -23.71 6.93 -6.65
CA VAL A 159 -24.97 6.83 -5.92
C VAL A 159 -24.62 6.59 -4.46
N ASP A 160 -25.07 7.47 -3.56
CA ASP A 160 -24.77 7.42 -2.11
C ASP A 160 -23.27 7.29 -1.79
N GLY A 161 -22.45 8.04 -2.53
CA GLY A 161 -20.99 8.03 -2.40
C GLY A 161 -20.33 6.73 -2.88
N VAL A 162 -21.02 5.96 -3.71
CA VAL A 162 -20.52 4.68 -4.27
C VAL A 162 -20.57 4.73 -5.79
N ALA A 163 -19.48 4.34 -6.44
CA ALA A 163 -19.41 4.15 -7.88
C ALA A 163 -19.22 2.66 -8.22
N PRO A 164 -20.01 2.08 -9.14
CA PRO A 164 -19.74 0.75 -9.65
C PRO A 164 -18.58 0.79 -10.66
N ALA A 165 -17.61 -0.13 -10.54
CA ALA A 165 -16.51 -0.24 -11.50
C ALA A 165 -17.06 -0.65 -12.89
N PRO A 166 -16.74 0.07 -13.98
CA PRO A 166 -17.34 -0.16 -15.30
C PRO A 166 -17.05 -1.54 -15.88
N ARG A 167 -15.79 -1.99 -15.82
CA ARG A 167 -15.30 -3.27 -16.33
C ARG A 167 -15.85 -3.59 -17.73
N PRO A 168 -15.47 -2.81 -18.76
CA PRO A 168 -16.00 -2.95 -20.12
C PRO A 168 -15.74 -4.34 -20.72
N GLU A 169 -16.40 -4.63 -21.83
CA GLU A 169 -16.19 -5.88 -22.57
C GLU A 169 -14.70 -6.13 -22.87
N GLY A 170 -14.24 -7.35 -22.63
CA GLY A 170 -12.82 -7.71 -22.71
C GLY A 170 -12.05 -7.56 -21.39
N SER A 171 -12.66 -6.99 -20.35
CA SER A 171 -12.08 -7.00 -19.00
C SER A 171 -11.98 -8.42 -18.45
N GLY A 172 -10.82 -8.77 -17.91
CA GLY A 172 -10.62 -10.02 -17.18
C GLY A 172 -11.35 -10.01 -15.82
N PRO A 173 -11.58 -11.19 -15.21
CA PRO A 173 -12.13 -11.28 -13.87
C PRO A 173 -11.21 -10.61 -12.84
N ARG A 174 -11.80 -10.02 -11.79
CA ARG A 174 -11.12 -9.23 -10.76
C ARG A 174 -11.18 -9.92 -9.40
N ALA A 175 -10.14 -9.72 -8.58
CA ALA A 175 -10.09 -10.16 -7.18
C ALA A 175 -10.94 -9.31 -6.24
N THR A 176 -11.38 -8.13 -6.68
CA THR A 176 -12.09 -7.14 -5.84
C THR A 176 -13.54 -6.95 -6.27
N PRO A 177 -14.44 -6.57 -5.34
CA PRO A 177 -15.80 -6.17 -5.68
C PRO A 177 -15.81 -5.00 -6.68
N ALA A 178 -16.82 -4.91 -7.53
CA ALA A 178 -16.99 -3.81 -8.49
C ALA A 178 -17.56 -2.54 -7.83
N ARG A 179 -17.18 -2.23 -6.57
CA ARG A 179 -17.76 -1.14 -5.78
C ARG A 179 -16.65 -0.24 -5.27
N TRP A 180 -16.77 1.07 -5.45
CA TRP A 180 -15.74 2.03 -5.08
C TRP A 180 -16.33 3.20 -4.29
N ARG A 181 -15.60 3.66 -3.26
CA ARG A 181 -15.91 4.88 -2.51
C ARG A 181 -14.78 5.91 -2.56
N ASN A 182 -13.52 5.47 -2.53
CA ASN A 182 -12.37 6.36 -2.46
C ASN A 182 -11.60 6.39 -3.78
N PHE A 183 -11.44 7.57 -4.33
CA PHE A 183 -10.70 7.82 -5.57
C PHE A 183 -9.45 8.67 -5.36
N ASP A 184 -9.32 9.29 -4.18
CA ASP A 184 -8.15 10.06 -3.80
C ASP A 184 -7.25 9.27 -2.84
N PRO A 185 -5.91 9.43 -2.91
CA PRO A 185 -4.98 8.69 -2.07
C PRO A 185 -5.18 8.84 -0.57
N ALA A 186 -5.59 10.01 -0.09
CA ALA A 186 -5.67 10.26 1.35
C ALA A 186 -6.89 9.57 1.97
N ALA A 187 -8.06 9.68 1.33
CA ALA A 187 -9.25 8.96 1.79
C ALA A 187 -9.06 7.45 1.66
N TYR A 188 -8.46 7.00 0.55
CA TYR A 188 -8.16 5.58 0.34
C TYR A 188 -7.26 5.02 1.45
N LEU A 189 -6.10 5.64 1.73
CA LEU A 189 -5.18 5.12 2.73
C LEU A 189 -5.75 5.21 4.15
N GLU A 190 -6.46 6.28 4.49
CA GLU A 190 -7.14 6.42 5.78
C GLU A 190 -8.15 5.28 6.00
N CYS A 191 -9.05 5.08 5.04
CA CYS A 191 -10.08 4.04 5.12
C CYS A 191 -9.47 2.63 5.10
N ALA A 192 -8.37 2.44 4.37
CA ALA A 192 -7.61 1.20 4.32
C ALA A 192 -7.10 0.80 5.71
N VAL A 193 -6.29 1.66 6.33
CA VAL A 193 -5.67 1.35 7.62
C VAL A 193 -6.69 1.29 8.76
N ALA A 194 -7.68 2.18 8.75
CA ALA A 194 -8.67 2.25 9.81
C ALA A 194 -9.68 1.10 9.75
N GLY A 195 -10.03 0.64 8.54
CA GLY A 195 -10.91 -0.50 8.32
C GLY A 195 -10.26 -1.84 8.64
N THR A 196 -8.95 -1.97 8.43
CA THR A 196 -8.22 -3.23 8.63
C THR A 196 -7.61 -3.33 10.03
N PHE A 197 -6.91 -2.30 10.49
CA PHE A 197 -6.13 -2.36 11.73
C PHE A 197 -6.71 -1.55 12.89
N GLY A 198 -7.54 -0.53 12.60
CA GLY A 198 -7.98 0.44 13.60
C GLY A 198 -6.92 1.52 13.84
N GLY A 199 -6.63 1.84 15.10
CA GLY A 199 -5.65 2.85 15.52
C GLY A 199 -6.08 4.32 15.36
N TRP A 200 -7.25 4.56 14.77
CA TRP A 200 -7.79 5.90 14.51
C TRP A 200 -8.42 6.55 15.74
N ASP A 201 -8.34 7.87 15.81
CA ASP A 201 -9.03 8.74 16.75
C ASP A 201 -9.65 9.94 16.00
N VAL A 202 -10.84 10.39 16.39
CA VAL A 202 -11.48 11.58 15.77
C VAL A 202 -10.67 12.85 15.94
N ALA A 203 -9.82 12.94 16.97
CA ALA A 203 -8.87 14.04 17.17
C ALA A 203 -7.83 14.13 16.05
N ASP A 204 -7.61 13.05 15.28
CA ASP A 204 -6.71 13.04 14.12
C ASP A 204 -7.31 13.82 12.91
N GLY A 205 -8.56 14.27 13.04
CA GLY A 205 -9.26 15.20 12.13
C GLY A 205 -9.66 14.60 10.78
N SER A 206 -9.56 13.27 10.64
CA SER A 206 -9.77 12.58 9.36
C SER A 206 -11.09 11.80 9.31
N ARG A 207 -11.61 11.40 10.47
CA ARG A 207 -12.87 10.65 10.59
C ARG A 207 -13.93 11.44 11.33
N VAL A 208 -15.14 11.39 10.80
CA VAL A 208 -16.34 11.88 11.49
C VAL A 208 -17.10 10.65 12.00
N PRO A 209 -17.27 10.50 13.33
CA PRO A 209 -18.01 9.37 13.86
C PRO A 209 -19.48 9.50 13.48
N ARG A 210 -20.12 8.36 13.20
CA ARG A 210 -21.58 8.32 13.03
C ARG A 210 -22.26 8.58 14.37
N ASP A 211 -23.50 9.06 14.36
CA ASP A 211 -24.28 9.29 15.57
C ASP A 211 -24.29 8.03 16.47
N GLY A 212 -23.81 8.18 17.71
CA GLY A 212 -23.69 7.08 18.68
C GLY A 212 -22.54 6.09 18.43
N GLY A 213 -21.70 6.34 17.42
CA GLY A 213 -20.51 5.53 17.12
C GLY A 213 -19.32 5.85 18.05
N PRO A 214 -18.29 4.99 18.07
CA PRO A 214 -17.08 5.26 18.84
C PRO A 214 -16.34 6.49 18.30
N SER A 215 -15.66 7.21 19.19
CA SER A 215 -14.78 8.34 18.83
C SER A 215 -13.33 7.92 18.59
N ALA A 216 -12.98 6.67 18.87
CA ALA A 216 -11.67 6.11 18.62
C ALA A 216 -11.76 4.59 18.52
N SER A 217 -10.76 3.98 17.90
CA SER A 217 -10.53 2.54 17.97
C SER A 217 -9.43 2.22 18.97
N PRO A 218 -9.46 1.05 19.62
CA PRO A 218 -8.44 0.68 20.59
C PRO A 218 -7.06 0.59 19.95
N GLU A 219 -6.07 1.10 20.66
CA GLU A 219 -4.66 0.91 20.34
C GLU A 219 -4.22 -0.49 20.77
N ARG A 220 -3.44 -1.15 19.90
CA ARG A 220 -2.86 -2.46 20.16
C ARG A 220 -1.52 -2.58 19.47
N GLU A 221 -0.66 -3.42 20.03
CA GLU A 221 0.58 -3.84 19.39
C GLU A 221 0.28 -4.46 18.03
N LEU A 222 1.12 -4.13 17.05
CA LEU A 222 1.03 -4.63 15.68
C LEU A 222 2.33 -5.37 15.36
N GLY A 223 2.25 -6.70 15.38
CA GLY A 223 3.36 -7.57 15.00
C GLY A 223 3.44 -7.78 13.48
N GLU A 224 3.68 -9.01 13.08
CA GLU A 224 3.68 -9.39 11.66
C GLU A 224 2.28 -9.27 11.04
N VAL A 225 2.23 -8.65 9.87
CA VAL A 225 1.04 -8.43 9.05
C VAL A 225 1.06 -9.43 7.88
N PRO A 226 0.20 -10.45 7.89
CA PRO A 226 0.14 -11.43 6.80
C PRO A 226 -0.43 -10.82 5.52
N TRP A 227 -0.16 -11.46 4.38
CA TRP A 227 -0.69 -11.03 3.06
C TRP A 227 -2.21 -10.93 2.99
N LEU A 228 -2.92 -11.73 3.79
CA LEU A 228 -4.38 -11.64 3.93
C LEU A 228 -4.80 -10.26 4.45
N GLU A 229 -4.15 -9.78 5.51
CA GLU A 229 -4.46 -8.48 6.09
C GLU A 229 -3.98 -7.33 5.20
N LEU A 230 -2.85 -7.48 4.49
CA LEU A 230 -2.43 -6.49 3.47
C LEU A 230 -3.41 -6.40 2.30
N SER A 231 -4.00 -7.53 1.90
CA SER A 231 -5.05 -7.55 0.87
C SER A 231 -6.34 -6.92 1.37
N ARG A 232 -6.72 -7.18 2.64
CA ARG A 232 -7.84 -6.52 3.30
C ARG A 232 -7.63 -5.01 3.39
N LEU A 233 -6.41 -4.55 3.67
CA LEU A 233 -6.06 -3.12 3.65
C LEU A 233 -6.42 -2.48 2.32
N LEU A 234 -6.01 -3.08 1.19
CA LEU A 234 -6.36 -2.56 -0.13
C LEU A 234 -7.88 -2.53 -0.38
N VAL A 235 -8.58 -3.62 -0.03
CA VAL A 235 -10.04 -3.71 -0.20
C VAL A 235 -10.79 -2.73 0.72
N CYS A 236 -10.32 -2.53 1.95
CA CYS A 236 -10.85 -1.53 2.87
C CYS A 236 -10.69 -0.11 2.31
N GLY A 237 -9.52 0.18 1.73
CA GLY A 237 -9.26 1.46 1.05
C GLY A 237 -10.22 1.73 -0.09
N GLN A 238 -10.64 0.70 -0.80
CA GLN A 238 -11.63 0.80 -1.87
C GLN A 238 -13.07 1.01 -1.35
N LEU A 239 -13.47 0.32 -0.28
CA LEU A 239 -14.89 0.13 0.09
C LEU A 239 -15.39 0.96 1.27
N PHE A 240 -14.52 1.36 2.19
CA PHE A 240 -14.91 2.05 3.42
C PHE A 240 -14.96 3.56 3.21
N ALA A 241 -15.80 4.24 3.99
CA ALA A 241 -15.92 5.69 4.06
C ALA A 241 -16.32 6.08 5.49
#